data_AF-A0A9N9C0D2-F1
#
_entry.id   AF-A0A9N9C0D2-F1
#
_cell.length_a   1.000
_cell.length_b   1.000
_cell.length_c   1.000
_cell.angle_alpha   90.00
_cell.angle_beta   90.00
_cell.angle_gamma   90.00
#
_symmetry.space_group_name_H-M   'P 1'
#
loop_
_entity.id
_entity.type
_entity.pdbx_description
1 polymer ?
#
loop_
_entity_poly.entity_id
_entity_poly.type
_entity_poly.pdbx_seq_one_letter_code
_entity_poly.pdbx_strand_id
1 'polypeptide(L)'
;MRFKGSHAVIASIAVLGALIFFFPEPKAGSIPPQEKSRFTGYPAWHGTWQGIDPFILDASAGFSVLVGGIAGFLSIIWTNPSYPISVKCITSFYDGSHVTPTTLFNRVLAYYLLFTHFAGTAFLILDLGKLWLTFGVLHNAWEVALLLLLFMGGRVKSQWYFIILFVYIFIVVLLSVLLPWPFDAIFFKWQGLCSDFALPMVFTILYINTRKYLRNYGTDTIPLVLIEDVDEVEKHGLFPTTFEHPKQLIPLIFASVVHTGGNILATWFLQSLKAFLVFQFCYIISYPIYAYYIYLDTHYESASLIKRYYLPKRPLWKDVVIGIWSIVMSLSMIAIGVIICNNDVKDNINDM
;
A
#
# COMPACT_ATOMS: atom_id res chain seq x y z
N MET A 1 4.45 20.36 -29.95
CA MET A 1 3.56 19.37 -29.31
C MET A 1 3.59 19.45 -27.76
N ARG A 2 3.50 20.66 -27.16
CA ARG A 2 3.75 20.89 -25.71
C ARG A 2 2.50 20.98 -24.80
N PHE A 3 1.29 20.91 -25.36
CA PHE A 3 0.06 21.21 -24.61
C PHE A 3 -0.64 20.00 -23.96
N LYS A 4 -0.23 18.74 -24.22
CA LYS A 4 -1.00 17.57 -23.75
C LYS A 4 -1.00 17.39 -22.22
N GLY A 5 0.07 17.81 -21.53
CA GLY A 5 0.20 17.62 -20.08
C GLY A 5 -0.66 18.57 -19.23
N SER A 6 -0.77 19.83 -19.64
CA SER A 6 -1.57 20.83 -18.91
C SER A 6 -3.06 20.49 -18.94
N HIS A 7 -3.58 20.05 -20.09
CA HIS A 7 -4.98 19.64 -20.21
C HIS A 7 -5.33 18.44 -19.32
N ALA A 8 -4.43 17.45 -19.22
CA ALA A 8 -4.65 16.29 -18.37
C ALA A 8 -4.70 16.68 -16.88
N VAL A 9 -3.77 17.54 -16.44
CA VAL A 9 -3.76 18.04 -15.05
C VAL A 9 -5.01 18.88 -14.76
N ILE A 10 -5.39 19.81 -15.66
CA ILE A 10 -6.59 20.64 -15.50
C ILE A 10 -7.84 19.77 -15.44
N ALA A 11 -7.98 18.78 -16.32
CA ALA A 11 -9.11 17.86 -16.31
C ALA A 11 -9.16 17.05 -15.00
N SER A 12 -8.02 16.53 -14.52
CA SER A 12 -7.94 15.85 -13.22
C SER A 12 -8.33 16.75 -12.06
N ILE A 13 -7.89 18.02 -12.04
CA ILE A 13 -8.28 19.00 -11.03
C ILE A 13 -9.79 19.31 -11.11
N ALA A 14 -10.34 19.46 -12.31
CA ALA A 14 -11.76 19.71 -12.50
C ALA A 14 -12.63 18.54 -11.98
N VAL A 15 -12.22 17.29 -12.25
CA VAL A 15 -12.87 16.10 -11.70
C VAL A 15 -12.81 16.08 -10.17
N LEU A 16 -11.64 16.38 -9.59
CA LEU A 16 -11.49 16.47 -8.14
C LEU A 16 -12.38 17.58 -7.55
N GLY A 17 -12.41 18.76 -8.17
CA GLY A 17 -13.25 19.88 -7.76
C GLY A 17 -14.73 19.54 -7.81
N ALA A 18 -15.18 18.86 -8.86
CA ALA A 18 -16.55 18.38 -8.96
C ALA A 18 -16.87 17.35 -7.87
N LEU A 19 -15.98 16.40 -7.60
CA LEU A 19 -16.18 15.40 -6.54
C LEU A 19 -16.27 16.02 -5.15
N ILE A 20 -15.45 17.03 -4.85
CA ILE A 20 -15.51 17.77 -3.59
C ILE A 20 -16.82 18.57 -3.50
N PHE A 21 -17.23 19.22 -4.60
CA PHE A 21 -18.45 20.03 -4.63
C PHE A 21 -19.73 19.19 -4.47
N PHE A 22 -19.76 17.99 -5.05
CA PHE A 22 -20.89 17.06 -4.98
C PHE A 22 -20.70 15.97 -3.90
N PHE A 23 -19.79 16.17 -2.95
CA PHE A 23 -19.53 15.18 -1.91
C PHE A 23 -20.78 15.00 -1.03
N PRO A 24 -21.24 13.76 -0.80
CA PRO A 24 -22.45 13.53 -0.03
C PRO A 24 -22.25 13.89 1.44
N GLU A 25 -23.16 14.67 2.00
CA GLU A 25 -23.17 14.95 3.43
C GLU A 25 -23.75 13.77 4.22
N PRO A 26 -23.12 13.36 5.33
CA PRO A 26 -23.74 12.39 6.24
C PRO A 26 -25.03 12.95 6.84
N LYS A 27 -26.14 12.24 6.67
CA LYS A 27 -27.42 12.59 7.29
C LYS A 27 -27.35 12.45 8.81
N ALA A 28 -28.13 13.24 9.53
CA ALA A 28 -28.27 13.08 10.98
C ALA A 28 -28.70 11.64 11.31
N GLY A 29 -27.93 10.98 12.20
CA GLY A 29 -28.16 9.60 12.60
C GLY A 29 -27.65 8.52 11.63
N SER A 30 -27.10 8.87 10.45
CA SER A 30 -26.58 7.87 9.50
C SER A 30 -25.23 7.29 9.87
N ILE A 31 -24.42 8.06 10.59
CA ILE A 31 -23.18 7.56 11.15
C ILE A 31 -23.46 7.17 12.61
N PRO A 32 -23.18 5.91 12.99
CA PRO A 32 -23.47 5.42 14.32
C PRO A 32 -22.61 6.15 15.37
N PRO A 33 -23.08 6.21 16.64
CA PRO A 33 -22.25 6.69 17.73
C PRO A 33 -20.99 5.82 17.86
N GLN A 34 -19.91 6.42 18.37
CA GLN A 34 -18.67 5.69 18.62
C GLN A 34 -18.88 4.62 19.68
N GLU A 35 -18.40 3.42 19.40
CA GLU A 35 -18.21 2.40 20.41
C GLU A 35 -16.99 2.71 21.28
N LYS A 36 -16.90 2.00 22.41
CA LYS A 36 -15.72 2.06 23.27
C LYS A 36 -14.82 0.86 22.99
N SER A 37 -13.52 1.13 22.90
CA SER A 37 -12.48 0.10 22.87
C SER A 37 -12.64 -0.84 24.06
N ARG A 38 -12.68 -2.15 23.80
CA ARG A 38 -12.98 -3.18 24.82
C ARG A 38 -12.04 -3.17 26.02
N PHE A 39 -10.74 -2.91 25.79
CA PHE A 39 -9.72 -2.98 26.83
C PHE A 39 -9.38 -1.63 27.44
N THR A 40 -9.56 -0.53 26.70
CA THR A 40 -9.13 0.80 27.14
C THR A 40 -10.28 1.71 27.55
N GLY A 41 -11.51 1.42 27.10
CA GLY A 41 -12.70 2.23 27.33
C GLY A 41 -12.74 3.57 26.57
N TYR A 42 -11.70 3.89 25.78
CA TYR A 42 -11.66 5.10 24.97
C TYR A 42 -12.54 4.98 23.71
N PRO A 43 -13.03 6.12 23.15
CA PRO A 43 -13.82 6.10 21.92
C PRO A 43 -13.05 5.50 20.73
N ALA A 44 -13.71 4.60 20.02
CA ALA A 44 -13.20 3.93 18.85
C ALA A 44 -13.69 4.58 17.54
N TRP A 45 -12.99 4.30 16.44
CA TRP A 45 -13.32 4.77 15.09
C TRP A 45 -14.27 3.83 14.34
N HIS A 46 -15.21 3.25 15.07
CA HIS A 46 -16.32 2.48 14.52
C HIS A 46 -17.53 2.60 15.46
N GLY A 47 -18.72 2.34 14.92
CA GLY A 47 -19.91 2.13 15.73
C GLY A 47 -20.10 0.66 16.10
N THR A 48 -21.28 0.31 16.58
CA THR A 48 -21.62 -1.07 16.92
C THR A 48 -21.62 -1.94 15.66
N TRP A 49 -20.85 -3.03 15.67
CA TRP A 49 -20.93 -4.01 14.59
C TRP A 49 -22.14 -4.92 14.77
N GLN A 50 -22.93 -5.03 13.70
CA GLN A 50 -24.09 -5.92 13.69
C GLN A 50 -23.64 -7.39 13.77
N GLY A 51 -24.19 -8.15 14.71
CA GLY A 51 -23.86 -9.57 14.89
C GLY A 51 -22.45 -9.81 15.42
N ILE A 52 -21.94 -8.92 16.28
CA ILE A 52 -20.58 -9.02 16.83
C ILE A 52 -20.39 -10.32 17.62
N ASP A 53 -19.45 -11.13 17.16
CA ASP A 53 -18.85 -12.20 17.95
C ASP A 53 -17.38 -11.79 18.24
N PRO A 54 -17.08 -11.38 19.48
CA PRO A 54 -15.73 -10.97 19.87
C PRO A 54 -14.68 -12.06 19.64
N PHE A 55 -15.05 -13.33 19.75
CA PHE A 55 -14.10 -14.43 19.53
C PHE A 55 -13.76 -14.58 18.05
N ILE A 56 -14.74 -14.45 17.16
CA ILE A 56 -14.49 -14.48 15.71
C ILE A 56 -13.62 -13.28 15.29
N LEU A 57 -13.95 -12.09 15.81
CA LEU A 57 -13.17 -10.88 15.58
C LEU A 57 -11.71 -11.08 16.01
N ASP A 58 -11.48 -11.50 17.26
CA ASP A 58 -10.14 -11.67 17.82
C ASP A 58 -9.37 -12.78 17.15
N ALA A 59 -10.01 -13.90 16.81
CA ALA A 59 -9.39 -14.98 16.07
C ALA A 59 -8.95 -14.52 14.68
N SER A 60 -9.81 -13.78 13.95
CA SER A 60 -9.48 -13.29 12.61
C SER A 60 -8.36 -12.26 12.61
N ALA A 61 -8.41 -11.28 13.52
CA ALA A 61 -7.39 -10.24 13.65
C ALA A 61 -6.09 -10.83 14.23
N GLY A 62 -6.18 -11.75 15.19
CA GLY A 62 -5.04 -12.49 15.74
C GLY A 62 -4.32 -13.32 14.68
N PHE A 63 -5.06 -14.01 13.83
CA PHE A 63 -4.48 -14.76 12.72
C PHE A 63 -3.83 -13.83 11.68
N SER A 64 -4.46 -12.71 11.34
CA SER A 64 -3.88 -11.66 10.49
C SER A 64 -2.58 -11.11 11.05
N VAL A 65 -2.54 -10.82 12.36
CA VAL A 65 -1.34 -10.36 13.08
C VAL A 65 -0.24 -11.40 13.07
N LEU A 66 -0.55 -12.69 13.30
CA LEU A 66 0.42 -13.77 13.29
C LEU A 66 1.06 -13.94 11.90
N VAL A 67 0.23 -14.04 10.86
CA VAL A 67 0.68 -14.21 9.48
C VAL A 67 1.48 -12.99 9.01
N GLY A 68 0.98 -11.78 9.29
CA GLY A 68 1.68 -10.53 9.00
C GLY A 68 3.01 -10.41 9.76
N GLY A 69 3.07 -10.89 11.01
CA GLY A 69 4.28 -10.92 11.81
C GLY A 69 5.36 -11.84 11.25
N ILE A 70 4.98 -13.06 10.83
CA ILE A 70 5.89 -13.99 10.16
C ILE A 70 6.40 -13.38 8.84
N ALA A 71 5.50 -12.84 8.02
CA ALA A 71 5.85 -12.20 6.75
C ALA A 71 6.80 -11.01 6.94
N GLY A 72 6.52 -10.14 7.91
CA GLY A 72 7.38 -8.99 8.25
C GLY A 72 8.74 -9.43 8.79
N PHE A 73 8.78 -10.38 9.71
CA PHE A 73 10.02 -10.90 10.29
C PHE A 73 10.94 -11.52 9.23
N LEU A 74 10.41 -12.42 8.39
CA LEU A 74 11.18 -13.02 7.30
C LEU A 74 11.66 -11.98 6.31
N SER A 75 10.82 -10.99 5.96
CA SER A 75 11.21 -9.90 5.07
C SER A 75 12.37 -9.06 5.62
N ILE A 76 12.39 -8.80 6.93
CA ILE A 76 13.50 -8.09 7.59
C ILE A 76 14.78 -8.93 7.53
N ILE A 77 14.71 -10.24 7.77
CA ILE A 77 15.88 -11.13 7.65
C ILE A 77 16.42 -11.10 6.22
N TRP A 78 15.56 -11.33 5.23
CA TRP A 78 15.96 -11.42 3.82
C TRP A 78 16.47 -10.11 3.22
N THR A 79 16.22 -8.97 3.87
CA THR A 79 16.67 -7.66 3.40
C THR A 79 17.81 -7.08 4.25
N ASN A 80 18.22 -7.79 5.29
CA ASN A 80 19.32 -7.41 6.16
C ASN A 80 20.64 -7.35 5.36
N PRO A 81 21.47 -6.29 5.52
CA PRO A 81 22.77 -6.22 4.85
C PRO A 81 23.70 -7.42 5.10
N SER A 82 23.58 -8.05 6.26
CA SER A 82 24.39 -9.21 6.66
C SER A 82 23.86 -10.54 6.11
N TYR A 83 22.67 -10.54 5.48
CA TYR A 83 22.14 -11.75 4.87
C TYR A 83 22.93 -12.08 3.59
N PRO A 84 23.41 -13.33 3.39
CA PRO A 84 24.26 -13.68 2.27
C PRO A 84 23.45 -13.76 0.96
N ILE A 85 23.31 -12.62 0.28
CA ILE A 85 22.62 -12.51 -1.01
C ILE A 85 23.65 -12.52 -2.14
N SER A 86 23.49 -13.45 -3.08
CA SER A 86 24.28 -13.43 -4.32
C SER A 86 23.93 -12.19 -5.14
N VAL A 87 24.96 -11.51 -5.67
CA VAL A 87 24.78 -10.34 -6.56
C VAL A 87 23.91 -10.68 -7.78
N LYS A 88 23.93 -11.94 -8.25
CA LYS A 88 23.11 -12.42 -9.37
C LYS A 88 21.60 -12.42 -9.06
N CYS A 89 21.22 -12.45 -7.79
CA CYS A 89 19.81 -12.42 -7.37
C CYS A 89 19.25 -10.99 -7.35
N ILE A 90 20.11 -9.97 -7.14
CA ILE A 90 19.70 -8.60 -6.90
C ILE A 90 19.14 -7.95 -8.17
N THR A 91 17.86 -7.56 -8.12
CA THR A 91 17.28 -6.72 -9.17
C THR A 91 17.80 -5.29 -9.07
N SER A 92 17.86 -4.59 -10.19
CA SER A 92 18.11 -3.14 -10.20
C SER A 92 17.01 -2.36 -10.92
N PHE A 93 16.68 -1.18 -10.42
CA PHE A 93 15.93 -0.17 -11.16
C PHE A 93 16.83 0.50 -12.20
N TYR A 94 16.30 0.73 -13.39
CA TYR A 94 16.92 1.55 -14.43
C TYR A 94 15.98 2.68 -14.81
N ASP A 95 16.41 3.93 -14.59
CA ASP A 95 15.65 5.14 -14.94
C ASP A 95 16.01 5.69 -16.33
N GLY A 96 16.81 4.93 -17.09
CA GLY A 96 17.32 5.32 -18.39
C GLY A 96 18.55 6.23 -18.36
N SER A 97 19.15 6.41 -17.17
CA SER A 97 20.42 7.09 -16.96
C SER A 97 21.25 6.43 -15.85
N HIS A 98 20.59 5.91 -14.81
CA HIS A 98 21.22 5.30 -13.65
C HIS A 98 20.64 3.91 -13.39
N VAL A 99 21.50 3.03 -12.88
CA VAL A 99 21.14 1.71 -12.36
C VAL A 99 21.21 1.77 -10.84
N THR A 100 20.13 1.43 -10.15
CA THR A 100 20.03 1.46 -8.68
C THR A 100 19.53 0.11 -8.17
N PRO A 101 20.24 -0.59 -7.28
CA PRO A 101 19.76 -1.85 -6.71
C PRO A 101 18.40 -1.70 -6.00
N THR A 102 17.56 -2.74 -6.04
CA THR A 102 16.27 -2.78 -5.33
C THR A 102 16.40 -3.00 -3.82
N THR A 103 17.63 -3.12 -3.30
CA THR A 103 17.90 -3.43 -1.88
C THR A 103 17.21 -2.46 -0.92
N LEU A 104 17.29 -1.15 -1.18
CA LEU A 104 16.59 -0.15 -0.36
C LEU A 104 15.07 -0.27 -0.49
N PHE A 105 14.56 -0.50 -1.70
CA PHE A 105 13.12 -0.70 -1.92
C PHE A 105 12.60 -1.91 -1.16
N ASN A 106 13.31 -3.04 -1.19
CA ASN A 106 12.93 -4.24 -0.45
C ASN A 106 12.97 -4.00 1.07
N ARG A 107 13.94 -3.23 1.58
CA ARG A 107 13.98 -2.85 3.00
C ARG A 107 12.80 -1.97 3.42
N VAL A 108 12.48 -0.96 2.61
CA VAL A 108 11.30 -0.10 2.85
C VAL A 108 10.01 -0.93 2.82
N LEU A 109 9.92 -1.90 1.90
CA LEU A 109 8.79 -2.83 1.84
C LEU A 109 8.75 -3.77 3.05
N ALA A 110 9.90 -4.25 3.52
CA ALA A 110 9.97 -5.05 4.76
C ALA A 110 9.54 -4.24 5.99
N TYR A 111 9.92 -2.96 6.09
CA TYR A 111 9.44 -2.08 7.15
C TYR A 111 7.94 -1.82 7.03
N TYR A 112 7.40 -1.63 5.83
CA TYR A 112 5.95 -1.56 5.63
C TYR A 112 5.25 -2.78 6.24
N LEU A 113 5.71 -4.00 5.92
CA LEU A 113 5.14 -5.24 6.48
C LEU A 113 5.23 -5.29 8.01
N LEU A 114 6.38 -4.91 8.58
CA LEU A 114 6.60 -4.88 10.02
C LEU A 114 5.68 -3.87 10.73
N PHE A 115 5.54 -2.67 10.19
CA PHE A 115 4.68 -1.64 10.77
C PHE A 115 3.19 -1.94 10.57
N THR A 116 2.82 -2.66 9.52
CA THR A 116 1.47 -3.24 9.44
C THR A 116 1.24 -4.23 10.58
N HIS A 117 2.18 -5.14 10.83
CA HIS A 117 2.06 -6.08 11.96
C HIS A 117 1.86 -5.32 13.28
N PHE A 118 2.65 -4.28 13.54
CA PHE A 118 2.46 -3.44 14.73
C PHE A 118 1.11 -2.73 14.77
N ALA A 119 0.61 -2.22 13.64
CA ALA A 119 -0.73 -1.66 13.56
C ALA A 119 -1.82 -2.70 13.85
N GLY A 120 -1.68 -3.92 13.34
CA GLY A 120 -2.61 -5.02 13.64
C GLY A 120 -2.57 -5.44 15.12
N THR A 121 -1.37 -5.56 15.71
CA THR A 121 -1.22 -5.86 17.14
C THR A 121 -1.80 -4.75 18.01
N ALA A 122 -1.52 -3.49 17.66
CA ALA A 122 -2.10 -2.35 18.35
C ALA A 122 -3.62 -2.34 18.25
N PHE A 123 -4.21 -2.74 17.12
CA PHE A 123 -5.66 -2.86 16.96
C PHE A 123 -6.26 -3.86 17.96
N LEU A 124 -5.64 -5.03 18.16
CA LEU A 124 -6.14 -6.03 19.12
C LEU A 124 -6.21 -5.51 20.55
N ILE A 125 -5.32 -4.59 20.92
CA ILE A 125 -5.18 -4.10 22.30
C ILE A 125 -5.92 -2.77 22.49
N LEU A 126 -5.77 -1.84 21.55
CA LEU A 126 -6.23 -0.45 21.66
C LEU A 126 -7.54 -0.20 20.93
N ASP A 127 -7.94 -1.10 20.02
CA ASP A 127 -8.98 -0.88 19.01
C ASP A 127 -8.62 0.24 18.00
N LEU A 128 -9.38 0.38 16.92
CA LEU A 128 -9.21 1.51 15.99
C LEU A 128 -9.62 2.80 16.71
N GLY A 129 -8.75 3.80 16.75
CA GLY A 129 -9.04 5.06 17.42
C GLY A 129 -7.81 5.94 17.57
N LYS A 130 -7.94 7.03 18.33
CA LYS A 130 -6.86 8.01 18.51
C LYS A 130 -5.62 7.45 19.22
N LEU A 131 -5.77 6.42 20.07
CA LEU A 131 -4.62 5.74 20.69
C LEU A 131 -3.87 4.85 19.67
N TRP A 132 -4.60 4.24 18.75
CA TRP A 132 -4.05 3.41 17.69
C TRP A 132 -3.44 4.22 16.52
N LEU A 133 -3.85 5.48 16.36
CA LEU A 133 -3.41 6.41 15.32
C LEU A 133 -1.89 6.39 15.08
N THR A 134 -1.06 6.36 16.13
CA THR A 134 0.41 6.34 15.99
C THR A 134 0.89 5.13 15.18
N PHE A 135 0.29 3.96 15.36
CA PHE A 135 0.67 2.76 14.61
C PHE A 135 0.09 2.79 13.19
N GLY A 136 -1.16 3.24 13.05
CA GLY A 136 -1.80 3.40 11.76
C GLY A 136 -1.06 4.39 10.85
N VAL A 137 -0.64 5.56 11.37
CA VAL A 137 0.06 6.56 10.56
C VAL A 137 1.45 6.07 10.13
N LEU A 138 2.14 5.28 10.97
CA LEU A 138 3.43 4.71 10.59
C LEU A 138 3.27 3.66 9.49
N HIS A 139 2.24 2.81 9.55
CA HIS A 139 1.88 1.88 8.48
C HIS A 139 1.70 2.62 7.14
N ASN A 140 0.83 3.64 7.10
CA ASN A 140 0.59 4.40 5.86
C ASN A 140 1.82 5.21 5.41
N ALA A 141 2.61 5.73 6.35
CA ALA A 141 3.84 6.47 6.02
C ALA A 141 4.84 5.60 5.25
N TRP A 142 4.89 4.29 5.52
CA TRP A 142 5.75 3.38 4.76
C TRP A 142 5.24 3.11 3.34
N GLU A 143 3.94 3.19 3.09
CA GLU A 143 3.40 3.16 1.72
C GLU A 143 3.76 4.42 0.94
N VAL A 144 3.63 5.58 1.59
CA VAL A 144 4.07 6.86 1.02
C VAL A 144 5.59 6.84 0.75
N ALA A 145 6.37 6.25 1.66
CA ALA A 145 7.81 6.05 1.48
C ALA A 145 8.14 5.19 0.25
N LEU A 146 7.41 4.10 0.03
CA LEU A 146 7.54 3.26 -1.18
C LEU A 146 7.26 4.06 -2.46
N LEU A 147 6.16 4.83 -2.49
CA LEU A 147 5.79 5.66 -3.63
C LEU A 147 6.85 6.72 -3.92
N LEU A 148 7.29 7.46 -2.89
CA LEU A 148 8.35 8.47 -3.02
C LEU A 148 9.65 7.88 -3.53
N LEU A 149 10.05 6.72 -3.01
CA LEU A 149 11.26 6.03 -3.44
C LEU A 149 11.20 5.66 -4.92
N LEU A 150 10.08 5.13 -5.40
CA LEU A 150 9.87 4.79 -6.81
C LEU A 150 9.86 6.04 -7.70
N PHE A 151 9.20 7.13 -7.27
CA PHE A 151 9.22 8.41 -7.99
C PHE A 151 10.63 9.02 -8.05
N MET A 152 11.47 8.77 -7.05
CA MET A 152 12.87 9.21 -7.04
C MET A 152 13.84 8.29 -7.79
N GLY A 153 13.37 7.21 -8.42
CA GLY A 153 14.24 6.32 -9.19
C GLY A 153 14.77 5.11 -8.42
N GLY A 154 14.15 4.76 -7.28
CA GLY A 154 14.59 3.67 -6.41
C GLY A 154 15.67 4.06 -5.38
N ARG A 155 16.02 5.35 -5.28
CA ARG A 155 17.02 5.88 -4.34
C ARG A 155 16.57 7.19 -3.71
N VAL A 156 17.03 7.45 -2.49
CA VAL A 156 16.85 8.76 -1.83
C VAL A 156 17.87 9.74 -2.42
N LYS A 157 17.39 10.67 -3.25
CA LYS A 157 18.23 11.67 -3.94
C LYS A 157 18.41 12.98 -3.15
N SER A 158 17.53 13.24 -2.18
CA SER A 158 17.46 14.51 -1.48
C SER A 158 16.80 14.39 -0.12
N GLN A 159 17.14 15.31 0.79
CA GLN A 159 16.49 15.47 2.10
C GLN A 159 14.98 15.73 1.99
N TRP A 160 14.50 16.21 0.83
CA TRP A 160 13.08 16.35 0.54
C TRP A 160 12.27 15.08 0.78
N TYR A 161 12.88 13.90 0.59
CA TYR A 161 12.25 12.62 0.93
C TYR A 161 11.78 12.57 2.39
N PHE A 162 12.66 12.92 3.33
CA PHE A 162 12.35 12.89 4.76
C PHE A 162 11.43 14.04 5.17
N ILE A 163 11.60 15.22 4.57
CA ILE A 163 10.74 16.38 4.85
C ILE A 163 9.29 16.06 4.45
N ILE A 164 9.06 15.48 3.27
CA ILE A 164 7.71 15.12 2.82
C ILE A 164 7.08 14.08 3.76
N LEU A 165 7.82 13.05 4.16
CA LEU A 165 7.32 12.05 5.11
C LEU A 165 6.99 12.65 6.47
N PHE A 166 7.85 13.52 7.01
CA PHE A 166 7.60 14.20 8.26
C PHE A 166 6.35 15.09 8.19
N VAL A 167 6.23 15.91 7.13
CA VAL A 167 5.06 16.78 6.91
C VAL A 167 3.79 15.94 6.77
N TYR A 168 3.84 14.82 6.05
CA TYR A 168 2.73 13.90 5.93
C TYR A 168 2.29 13.34 7.29
N ILE A 169 3.22 12.77 8.08
CA ILE A 169 2.91 12.24 9.42
C ILE A 169 2.34 13.34 10.32
N PHE A 170 2.96 14.52 10.32
CA PHE A 170 2.52 15.65 11.13
C PHE A 170 1.09 16.08 10.80
N ILE A 171 0.77 16.28 9.51
CA ILE A 171 -0.57 16.68 9.08
C ILE A 171 -1.60 15.60 9.41
N VAL A 172 -1.28 14.33 9.17
CA VAL A 172 -2.21 13.22 9.46
C VAL A 172 -2.52 13.15 10.95
N VAL A 173 -1.49 13.20 11.80
CA VAL A 173 -1.68 13.17 13.25
C VAL A 173 -2.44 14.41 13.72
N LEU A 174 -2.04 15.61 13.28
CA LEU A 174 -2.68 16.86 13.68
C LEU A 174 -4.19 16.85 13.36
N LEU A 175 -4.56 16.52 12.12
CA LEU A 175 -5.96 16.52 11.69
C LEU A 175 -6.76 15.38 12.35
N SER A 176 -6.21 14.17 12.48
CA SER A 176 -6.90 13.08 13.17
C SER A 176 -7.12 13.34 14.67
N VAL A 177 -6.26 14.15 15.31
CA VAL A 177 -6.45 14.56 16.71
C VAL A 177 -7.49 15.67 16.83
N LEU A 178 -7.40 16.70 15.97
CA LEU A 178 -8.25 17.90 16.05
C LEU A 178 -9.68 17.68 15.55
N LEU A 179 -9.86 16.82 14.53
CA LEU A 179 -11.19 16.56 13.99
C LEU A 179 -12.04 15.76 15.01
N PRO A 180 -13.34 16.10 15.11
CA PRO A 180 -14.28 15.31 15.89
C PRO A 180 -14.74 14.09 15.08
N TRP A 181 -15.29 13.10 15.80
CA TRP A 181 -16.04 12.02 15.15
C TRP A 181 -17.18 12.59 14.30
N PRO A 182 -17.42 12.08 13.08
CA PRO A 182 -16.71 10.98 12.40
C PRO A 182 -15.61 11.44 11.45
N PHE A 183 -15.33 12.75 11.40
CA PHE A 183 -14.42 13.34 10.43
C PHE A 183 -12.98 12.94 10.65
N ASP A 184 -12.56 12.66 11.87
CA ASP A 184 -11.22 12.12 12.18
C ASP A 184 -10.99 10.75 11.54
N ALA A 185 -11.93 9.83 11.70
CA ALA A 185 -11.88 8.49 11.12
C ALA A 185 -11.98 8.53 9.59
N ILE A 186 -12.90 9.34 9.05
CA ILE A 186 -13.04 9.54 7.61
C ILE A 186 -11.76 10.10 7.00
N PHE A 187 -11.20 11.15 7.61
CA PHE A 187 -9.94 11.75 7.17
C PHE A 187 -8.79 10.74 7.22
N PHE A 188 -8.67 10.00 8.33
CA PHE A 188 -7.63 8.98 8.48
C PHE A 188 -7.76 7.87 7.43
N LYS A 189 -8.99 7.42 7.13
CA LYS A 189 -9.24 6.43 6.07
C LYS A 189 -8.96 6.99 4.68
N TRP A 190 -9.39 8.22 4.40
CA TRP A 190 -9.18 8.89 3.11
C TRP A 190 -7.71 8.99 2.73
N GLN A 191 -6.86 9.45 3.65
CA GLN A 191 -5.44 9.61 3.36
C GLN A 191 -4.75 8.25 3.10
N GLY A 192 -5.12 7.19 3.83
CA GLY A 192 -4.58 5.84 3.60
C GLY A 192 -5.02 5.25 2.26
N LEU A 193 -6.31 5.40 1.93
CA LEU A 193 -6.82 4.96 0.62
C LEU A 193 -6.11 5.66 -0.56
N CYS A 194 -5.58 6.86 -0.38
CA CYS A 194 -4.79 7.53 -1.43
C CYS A 194 -3.51 6.74 -1.76
N SER A 195 -2.79 6.21 -0.76
CA SER A 195 -1.63 5.34 -1.02
C SER A 195 -2.07 3.96 -1.53
N ASP A 196 -3.15 3.41 -1.00
CA ASP A 196 -3.72 2.13 -1.45
C ASP A 196 -4.08 2.15 -2.94
N PHE A 197 -4.57 3.26 -3.48
CA PHE A 197 -4.83 3.39 -4.91
C PHE A 197 -3.56 3.68 -5.73
N ALA A 198 -2.63 4.46 -5.18
CA ALA A 198 -1.42 4.84 -5.91
C ALA A 198 -0.45 3.66 -6.11
N LEU A 199 -0.27 2.79 -5.11
CA LEU A 199 0.61 1.63 -5.18
C LEU A 199 0.29 0.67 -6.34
N PRO A 200 -0.94 0.13 -6.50
CA PRO A 200 -1.27 -0.77 -7.60
C PRO A 200 -1.11 -0.08 -8.96
N MET A 201 -1.42 1.22 -9.07
CA MET A 201 -1.18 1.99 -10.30
C MET A 201 0.33 2.03 -10.63
N VAL A 202 1.17 2.39 -9.66
CA VAL A 202 2.62 2.52 -9.86
C VAL A 202 3.26 1.17 -10.16
N PHE A 203 2.91 0.11 -9.44
CA PHE A 203 3.41 -1.25 -9.70
C PHE A 203 2.97 -1.77 -11.07
N THR A 204 1.73 -1.52 -11.48
CA THR A 204 1.23 -1.90 -12.81
C THR A 204 1.99 -1.16 -13.90
N ILE A 205 2.20 0.14 -13.74
CA ILE A 205 2.98 0.93 -14.70
C ILE A 205 4.43 0.42 -14.77
N LEU A 206 5.04 0.08 -13.64
CA LEU A 206 6.38 -0.50 -13.59
C LEU A 206 6.46 -1.82 -14.37
N TYR A 207 5.50 -2.72 -14.15
CA TYR A 207 5.43 -4.00 -14.85
C TYR A 207 5.23 -3.82 -16.36
N ILE A 208 4.25 -3.01 -16.78
CA ILE A 208 3.97 -2.76 -18.19
C ILE A 208 5.18 -2.14 -18.88
N ASN A 209 5.82 -1.16 -18.25
CA ASN A 209 6.99 -0.49 -18.84
C ASN A 209 8.18 -1.45 -18.95
N THR A 210 8.42 -2.26 -17.91
CA THR A 210 9.49 -3.27 -17.90
C THR A 210 9.27 -4.31 -19.00
N ARG A 211 8.05 -4.86 -19.10
CA ARG A 211 7.69 -5.82 -20.16
C ARG A 211 7.83 -5.23 -21.56
N LYS A 212 7.39 -3.98 -21.75
CA LYS A 212 7.50 -3.29 -23.05
C LYS A 212 8.97 -3.06 -23.44
N TYR A 213 9.81 -2.68 -22.49
CA TYR A 213 11.23 -2.48 -22.73
C TYR A 213 11.90 -3.79 -23.18
N LEU A 214 11.70 -4.86 -22.42
CA LEU A 214 12.27 -6.18 -22.72
C LEU A 214 11.84 -6.71 -24.09
N ARG A 215 10.56 -6.50 -24.47
CA ARG A 215 10.05 -6.88 -25.79
C ARG A 215 10.70 -6.11 -26.94
N ASN A 216 11.01 -4.83 -26.73
CA ASN A 216 11.44 -3.93 -27.81
C ASN A 216 12.96 -3.91 -28.02
N TYR A 217 13.75 -4.09 -26.95
CA TYR A 217 15.20 -3.92 -27.02
C TYR A 217 15.99 -5.23 -26.83
N GLY A 218 15.29 -6.34 -26.54
CA GLY A 218 15.93 -7.60 -26.16
C GLY A 218 16.78 -7.45 -24.89
N THR A 219 17.44 -8.53 -24.49
CA THR A 219 18.45 -8.53 -23.42
C THR A 219 19.80 -7.96 -23.86
N ASP A 220 20.02 -7.79 -25.17
CA ASP A 220 21.36 -7.79 -25.77
C ASP A 220 21.93 -6.39 -26.06
N THR A 221 21.19 -5.32 -25.77
CA THR A 221 21.63 -3.91 -26.02
C THR A 221 22.12 -3.19 -24.76
N ILE A 222 22.35 -3.91 -23.67
CA ILE A 222 22.56 -3.33 -22.34
C ILE A 222 23.94 -3.76 -21.84
N PRO A 223 24.84 -2.81 -21.46
CA PRO A 223 26.18 -3.18 -21.01
C PRO A 223 26.08 -4.14 -19.84
N LEU A 224 26.63 -5.34 -20.03
CA LEU A 224 27.03 -6.25 -18.98
C LEU A 224 27.96 -5.45 -18.07
N VAL A 225 27.53 -5.19 -16.84
CA VAL A 225 28.52 -4.98 -15.79
C VAL A 225 29.22 -6.33 -15.72
N LEU A 226 30.47 -6.40 -16.19
CA LEU A 226 31.36 -7.55 -16.03
C LEU A 226 31.32 -7.94 -14.56
N ILE A 227 30.58 -9.01 -14.25
CA ILE A 227 30.79 -9.75 -13.01
C ILE A 227 31.88 -10.74 -13.38
N GLU A 228 33.14 -10.30 -13.26
CA GLU A 228 34.29 -11.21 -13.25
C GLU A 228 34.08 -12.24 -12.13
N ASP A 229 34.23 -13.51 -12.50
CA ASP A 229 34.29 -14.72 -11.69
C ASP A 229 33.96 -14.55 -10.20
N VAL A 230 32.68 -14.75 -9.86
CA VAL A 230 32.28 -15.09 -8.50
C VAL A 230 31.97 -16.58 -8.51
N ASP A 231 32.80 -17.33 -7.77
CA ASP A 231 32.73 -18.78 -7.60
C ASP A 231 31.29 -19.28 -7.55
N GLU A 232 31.01 -20.34 -8.31
CA GLU A 232 29.74 -21.07 -8.27
C GLU A 232 29.51 -21.61 -6.87
N VAL A 233 28.77 -20.87 -6.05
CA VAL A 233 28.22 -21.40 -4.82
C VAL A 233 27.22 -22.48 -5.22
N GLU A 234 27.61 -23.74 -5.00
CA GLU A 234 26.78 -24.94 -5.16
C GLU A 234 25.41 -24.73 -4.50
N LYS A 235 24.36 -24.53 -5.31
CA LYS A 235 22.99 -24.38 -4.82
C LYS A 235 22.27 -25.73 -4.89
N HIS A 236 22.34 -26.50 -3.81
CA HIS A 236 21.41 -27.59 -3.56
C HIS A 236 20.09 -27.02 -3.02
N GLY A 237 19.01 -27.07 -3.82
CA GLY A 237 17.68 -26.64 -3.40
C GLY A 237 16.56 -27.38 -4.12
N LEU A 238 15.49 -27.70 -3.38
CA LEU A 238 14.27 -28.38 -3.84
C LEU A 238 13.42 -27.57 -4.86
N PHE A 239 13.82 -26.33 -5.16
CA PHE A 239 13.03 -25.34 -5.89
C PHE A 239 13.81 -24.82 -7.11
N PRO A 240 13.12 -24.43 -8.19
CA PRO A 240 13.78 -23.88 -9.37
C PRO A 240 14.66 -22.68 -8.99
N THR A 241 15.83 -22.59 -9.59
CA THR A 241 16.82 -21.52 -9.29
C THR A 241 16.56 -20.24 -10.08
N THR A 242 15.66 -20.29 -11.07
CA THR A 242 15.37 -19.21 -12.01
C THR A 242 13.90 -18.82 -12.01
N PHE A 243 13.64 -17.52 -12.17
CA PHE A 243 12.29 -16.97 -12.33
C PHE A 243 12.18 -16.14 -13.61
N GLU A 244 11.02 -16.17 -14.27
CA GLU A 244 10.78 -15.43 -15.51
C GLU A 244 10.62 -13.93 -15.23
N HIS A 245 11.59 -13.13 -15.70
CA HIS A 245 11.55 -11.68 -15.56
C HIS A 245 10.67 -11.05 -16.65
N PRO A 246 9.76 -10.10 -16.34
CA PRO A 246 9.57 -9.40 -15.06
C PRO A 246 8.34 -9.87 -14.27
N LYS A 247 7.92 -11.13 -14.42
CA LYS A 247 6.71 -11.66 -13.74
C LYS A 247 6.80 -11.60 -12.22
N GLN A 248 8.00 -11.46 -11.67
CA GLN A 248 8.27 -11.20 -10.26
C GLN A 248 7.60 -9.93 -9.73
N LEU A 249 7.23 -8.96 -10.59
CA LEU A 249 6.43 -7.79 -10.18
C LEU A 249 4.94 -8.09 -10.00
N ILE A 250 4.43 -9.22 -10.52
CA ILE A 250 3.00 -9.59 -10.42
C ILE A 250 2.56 -9.75 -8.95
N PRO A 251 3.33 -10.41 -8.07
CA PRO A 251 3.06 -10.42 -6.63
C PRO A 251 2.80 -9.03 -6.02
N LEU A 252 3.59 -8.00 -6.36
CA LEU A 252 3.36 -6.64 -5.85
C LEU A 252 2.00 -6.08 -6.30
N ILE A 253 1.67 -6.24 -7.59
CA ILE A 253 0.39 -5.78 -8.14
C ILE A 253 -0.76 -6.52 -7.46
N PHE A 254 -0.68 -7.84 -7.37
CA PHE A 254 -1.73 -8.65 -6.77
C PHE A 254 -1.94 -8.31 -5.30
N ALA A 255 -0.86 -8.26 -4.51
CA ALA A 255 -0.93 -7.91 -3.08
C ALA A 255 -1.53 -6.52 -2.88
N SER A 256 -1.08 -5.52 -3.65
CA SER A 256 -1.65 -4.17 -3.54
C SER A 256 -3.13 -4.12 -3.90
N VAL A 257 -3.57 -4.78 -4.99
CA VAL A 257 -4.99 -4.81 -5.38
C VAL A 257 -5.86 -5.50 -4.32
N VAL A 258 -5.41 -6.64 -3.77
CA VAL A 258 -6.15 -7.35 -2.71
C VAL A 258 -6.25 -6.49 -1.46
N HIS A 259 -5.16 -5.83 -1.07
CA HIS A 259 -5.11 -4.90 0.06
C HIS A 259 -6.10 -3.74 -0.12
N THR A 260 -6.04 -3.04 -1.26
CA THR A 260 -6.97 -1.94 -1.60
C THR A 260 -8.42 -2.42 -1.58
N GLY A 261 -8.70 -3.60 -2.16
CA GLY A 261 -10.04 -4.18 -2.20
C GLY A 261 -10.62 -4.42 -0.80
N GLY A 262 -9.81 -4.94 0.12
CA GLY A 262 -10.20 -5.09 1.53
C GLY A 262 -10.53 -3.73 2.17
N ASN A 263 -9.67 -2.72 1.98
CA ASN A 263 -9.89 -1.38 2.52
C ASN A 263 -11.14 -0.71 1.95
N ILE A 264 -11.45 -0.91 0.66
CA ILE A 264 -12.69 -0.43 0.03
C ILE A 264 -13.92 -1.07 0.68
N LEU A 265 -13.93 -2.39 0.87
CA LEU A 265 -15.06 -3.09 1.48
C LEU A 265 -15.32 -2.61 2.92
N ALA A 266 -14.26 -2.46 3.71
CA ALA A 266 -14.36 -1.92 5.07
C ALA A 266 -14.82 -0.46 5.10
N THR A 267 -14.57 0.29 4.02
CA THR A 267 -15.03 1.68 3.86
C THR A 267 -16.51 1.75 3.51
N TRP A 268 -16.98 0.89 2.62
CA TRP A 268 -18.38 0.87 2.19
C TRP A 268 -19.33 0.37 3.26
N PHE A 269 -18.90 -0.62 4.05
CA PHE A 269 -19.74 -1.31 5.02
C PHE A 269 -19.17 -1.17 6.44
N LEU A 270 -19.05 0.06 6.92
CA LEU A 270 -18.44 0.41 8.22
C LEU A 270 -18.99 -0.38 9.42
N GLN A 271 -20.28 -0.76 9.37
CA GLN A 271 -20.99 -1.46 10.46
C GLN A 271 -21.03 -2.98 10.30
N SER A 272 -20.48 -3.53 9.22
CA SER A 272 -20.57 -4.96 8.90
C SER A 272 -19.35 -5.72 9.41
N LEU A 273 -19.55 -6.61 10.39
CA LEU A 273 -18.51 -7.54 10.82
C LEU A 273 -18.00 -8.37 9.64
N LYS A 274 -18.89 -8.81 8.73
CA LYS A 274 -18.49 -9.60 7.55
C LYS A 274 -17.51 -8.83 6.65
N ALA A 275 -17.77 -7.55 6.40
CA ALA A 275 -16.86 -6.72 5.62
C ALA A 275 -15.50 -6.55 6.32
N PHE A 276 -15.51 -6.38 7.64
CA PHE A 276 -14.29 -6.36 8.44
C PHE A 276 -13.51 -7.68 8.37
N LEU A 277 -14.18 -8.83 8.44
CA LEU A 277 -13.54 -10.14 8.32
C LEU A 277 -12.92 -10.34 6.93
N VAL A 278 -13.60 -9.92 5.86
CA VAL A 278 -13.04 -9.96 4.50
C VAL A 278 -11.81 -9.04 4.41
N PHE A 279 -11.86 -7.86 5.00
CA PHE A 279 -10.71 -6.96 5.11
C PHE A 279 -9.52 -7.63 5.82
N GLN A 280 -9.74 -8.30 6.96
CA GLN A 280 -8.68 -9.06 7.63
C GLN A 280 -8.13 -10.20 6.75
N PHE A 281 -8.99 -10.87 6.00
CA PHE A 281 -8.58 -11.91 5.06
C PHE A 281 -7.71 -11.36 3.91
N CYS A 282 -8.05 -10.18 3.39
CA CYS A 282 -7.21 -9.48 2.42
C CYS A 282 -5.81 -9.19 2.99
N TYR A 283 -5.70 -8.87 4.28
CA TYR A 283 -4.42 -8.64 4.96
C TYR A 283 -3.61 -9.95 5.07
N ILE A 284 -4.26 -11.05 5.45
CA ILE A 284 -3.66 -12.40 5.50
C ILE A 284 -3.08 -12.83 4.14
N ILE A 285 -3.69 -12.41 3.03
CA ILE A 285 -3.19 -12.71 1.68
C ILE A 285 -2.08 -11.74 1.26
N SER A 286 -2.27 -10.44 1.48
CA SER A 286 -1.43 -9.40 0.87
C SER A 286 0.00 -9.41 1.42
N TYR A 287 0.18 -9.48 2.76
CA TYR A 287 1.52 -9.37 3.35
C TYR A 287 2.42 -10.57 3.08
N PRO A 288 1.95 -11.82 3.14
CA PRO A 288 2.75 -12.95 2.68
C PRO A 288 3.15 -12.84 1.21
N ILE A 289 2.31 -12.27 0.35
CA ILE A 289 2.63 -12.10 -1.08
C ILE A 289 3.67 -10.98 -1.28
N TYR A 290 3.62 -9.90 -0.51
CA TYR A 290 4.70 -8.91 -0.47
C TYR A 290 6.02 -9.52 0.04
N ALA A 291 5.97 -10.35 1.07
CA ALA A 291 7.15 -11.07 1.56
C ALA A 291 7.67 -12.06 0.50
N TYR A 292 6.78 -12.74 -0.20
CA TYR A 292 7.12 -13.62 -1.32
C TYR A 292 7.78 -12.87 -2.46
N TYR A 293 7.33 -11.65 -2.79
CA TYR A 293 8.05 -10.77 -3.71
C TYR A 293 9.49 -10.53 -3.26
N ILE A 294 9.70 -10.14 -1.99
CA ILE A 294 11.03 -9.90 -1.44
C ILE A 294 11.89 -11.16 -1.59
N TYR A 295 11.33 -12.32 -1.25
CA TYR A 295 12.01 -13.61 -1.40
C TYR A 295 12.43 -13.88 -2.85
N LEU A 296 11.54 -13.69 -3.83
CA LEU A 296 11.88 -13.82 -5.26
C LEU A 296 12.96 -12.81 -5.68
N ASP A 297 12.93 -11.60 -5.13
CA ASP A 297 13.88 -10.55 -5.47
C ASP A 297 15.28 -10.80 -4.87
N THR A 298 15.38 -11.53 -3.76
CA THR A 298 16.65 -11.76 -3.05
C THR A 298 17.21 -13.18 -3.20
N HIS A 299 16.41 -14.18 -3.60
CA HIS A 299 16.85 -15.58 -3.66
C HIS A 299 16.88 -16.16 -5.07
N TYR A 300 16.05 -15.65 -5.99
CA TYR A 300 15.94 -16.19 -7.34
C TYR A 300 16.79 -15.40 -8.33
N GLU A 301 17.55 -16.13 -9.12
CA GLU A 301 18.22 -15.59 -10.29
C GLU A 301 17.18 -15.41 -11.40
N SER A 302 17.42 -14.45 -12.29
CA SER A 302 16.61 -14.37 -13.50
C SER A 302 17.18 -15.36 -14.53
N ALA A 303 16.32 -15.97 -15.34
CA ALA A 303 16.77 -16.65 -16.56
C ALA A 303 17.47 -15.69 -17.55
N SER A 304 17.28 -14.38 -17.38
CA SER A 304 18.04 -13.34 -18.08
C SER A 304 19.30 -12.96 -17.29
N LEU A 305 20.41 -12.73 -17.99
CA LEU A 305 21.70 -12.31 -17.41
C LEU A 305 21.61 -10.99 -16.61
N ILE A 306 20.52 -10.21 -16.77
CA ILE A 306 20.35 -8.89 -16.16
C ILE A 306 18.90 -8.72 -15.64
N LYS A 307 18.72 -8.77 -14.32
CA LYS A 307 17.42 -8.50 -13.66
C LYS A 307 17.25 -6.98 -13.47
N ARG A 308 16.53 -6.31 -14.39
CA ARG A 308 16.31 -4.85 -14.33
C ARG A 308 14.85 -4.45 -14.46
N TYR A 309 14.34 -3.72 -13.48
CA TYR A 309 13.05 -3.03 -13.60
C TYR A 309 13.24 -1.69 -14.31
N TYR A 310 12.51 -1.49 -15.41
CA TYR A 310 12.60 -0.26 -16.19
C TYR A 310 11.61 0.74 -15.62
N LEU A 311 12.13 1.74 -14.90
CA LEU A 311 11.32 2.86 -14.45
C LEU A 311 10.96 3.72 -15.66
N PRO A 312 9.69 4.04 -15.88
CA PRO A 312 9.30 4.90 -16.98
C PRO A 312 9.87 6.31 -16.81
N LYS A 313 10.51 6.85 -17.85
CA LYS A 313 10.82 8.29 -17.92
C LYS A 313 9.50 9.06 -17.98
N ARG A 314 9.03 9.54 -16.83
CA ARG A 314 7.79 10.28 -16.70
C ARG A 314 8.09 11.76 -16.46
N PRO A 315 7.50 12.67 -17.26
CA PRO A 315 7.47 14.08 -16.88
C PRO A 315 6.59 14.25 -15.63
N LEU A 316 6.95 15.22 -14.78
CA LEU A 316 6.30 15.48 -13.48
C LEU A 316 4.77 15.50 -13.53
N TRP A 317 4.17 16.04 -14.60
CA TRP A 317 2.71 16.09 -14.73
C TRP A 317 2.04 14.72 -14.69
N LYS A 318 2.70 13.64 -15.13
CA LYS A 318 2.13 12.29 -15.05
C LYS A 318 2.05 11.79 -13.61
N ASP A 319 3.06 12.10 -12.80
CA ASP A 319 3.09 11.72 -11.39
C ASP A 319 2.05 12.54 -10.62
N VAL A 320 1.89 13.83 -10.96
CA VAL A 320 0.80 14.69 -10.45
C VAL A 320 -0.57 14.12 -10.81
N VAL A 321 -0.78 13.67 -12.05
CA VAL A 321 -2.04 13.05 -12.48
C VAL A 321 -2.32 11.77 -11.69
N ILE A 322 -1.32 10.91 -11.44
CA ILE A 322 -1.49 9.72 -10.61
C ILE A 322 -1.91 10.10 -9.18
N GLY A 323 -1.27 11.10 -8.59
CA GLY A 323 -1.62 11.58 -7.25
C GLY A 323 -3.03 12.17 -7.18
N ILE A 324 -3.46 12.96 -8.17
CA ILE A 324 -4.82 13.49 -8.19
C ILE A 324 -5.84 12.35 -8.35
N TRP A 325 -5.57 11.38 -9.24
CA TRP A 325 -6.49 10.25 -9.43
C TRP A 325 -6.56 9.33 -8.22
N SER A 326 -5.48 9.14 -7.45
CA SER A 326 -5.56 8.38 -6.21
C SER A 326 -6.41 9.09 -5.15
N ILE A 327 -6.34 10.42 -5.08
CA ILE A 327 -7.24 11.24 -4.23
C ILE A 327 -8.70 11.12 -4.70
N VAL A 328 -8.95 11.25 -6.01
CA VAL A 328 -10.31 11.14 -6.59
C VAL A 328 -10.90 9.77 -6.31
N MET A 329 -10.13 8.70 -6.49
CA MET A 329 -10.59 7.33 -6.23
C MET A 329 -10.85 7.13 -4.74
N SER A 330 -9.96 7.58 -3.85
CA SER A 330 -10.14 7.53 -2.40
C SER A 330 -11.43 8.25 -1.97
N LEU A 331 -11.61 9.51 -2.35
CA LEU A 331 -12.82 10.29 -2.03
C LEU A 331 -14.09 9.64 -2.60
N SER A 332 -14.03 9.09 -3.81
CA SER A 332 -15.17 8.38 -4.40
C SER A 332 -15.59 7.19 -3.55
N MET A 333 -14.64 6.42 -3.01
CA MET A 333 -14.96 5.27 -2.16
C MET A 333 -15.56 5.69 -0.82
N ILE A 334 -15.03 6.76 -0.20
CA ILE A 334 -15.64 7.34 1.02
C ILE A 334 -17.06 7.82 0.71
N ALA A 335 -17.26 8.56 -0.39
CA ALA A 335 -18.56 9.09 -0.79
C ALA A 335 -19.60 7.97 -0.97
N ILE A 336 -19.22 6.86 -1.61
CA ILE A 336 -20.08 5.68 -1.73
C ILE A 336 -20.43 5.11 -0.35
N GLY A 337 -19.46 4.99 0.56
CA GLY A 337 -19.71 4.52 1.93
C GLY A 337 -20.70 5.41 2.69
N VAL A 338 -20.56 6.74 2.58
CA VAL A 338 -21.51 7.70 3.17
C VAL A 338 -22.92 7.53 2.58
N ILE A 339 -23.03 7.31 1.26
CA ILE A 339 -24.32 7.08 0.59
C ILE A 339 -24.97 5.78 1.10
N ILE A 340 -24.20 4.70 1.25
CA ILE A 340 -24.69 3.42 1.79
C ILE A 340 -25.23 3.63 3.21
N CYS A 341 -24.44 4.23 4.11
CA CYS A 341 -24.89 4.51 5.48
C CYS A 341 -26.13 5.41 5.53
N ASN A 342 -26.23 6.39 4.63
CA ASN A 342 -27.40 7.27 4.51
C ASN A 342 -28.68 6.52 4.07
N ASN A 343 -28.55 5.40 3.35
CA ASN A 343 -29.68 4.58 2.91
C ASN A 343 -30.11 3.58 3.98
N ASP A 344 -29.17 2.98 4.72
CA ASP A 344 -29.47 2.03 5.79
C ASP A 344 -30.38 2.64 6.90
N VAL A 345 -30.26 3.93 7.18
CA VAL A 345 -31.16 4.63 8.12
C VAL A 345 -32.58 4.76 7.57
N LYS A 346 -32.72 4.97 6.27
CA LYS A 346 -34.04 5.17 5.65
C LYS A 346 -34.88 3.90 5.78
N ASP A 347 -34.26 2.74 5.64
CA ASP A 347 -34.95 1.44 5.72
C ASP A 347 -35.38 1.15 7.16
N ASN A 348 -34.52 1.43 8.16
CA ASN A 348 -34.88 1.26 9.57
C ASN A 348 -36.01 2.19 10.06
N ILE A 349 -36.21 3.36 9.44
CA ILE A 349 -37.32 4.26 9.77
C ILE A 349 -38.65 3.79 9.14
N ASN A 350 -38.61 3.12 7.99
CA ASN A 350 -39.82 2.64 7.32
C ASN A 350 -40.34 1.30 7.88
N ASP A 351 -39.50 0.58 8.63
CA ASP A 351 -39.86 -0.68 9.30
C ASP A 351 -40.33 -0.49 10.76
N MET A 352 -40.34 0.76 11.27
CA MET A 352 -40.93 1.17 12.54
C MET A 352 -42.28 1.85 12.31
#